data_AF-A0A348DB32-F1
#
_entry.id   AF-A0A348DB32-F1
#
_cell.length_a   1.000
_cell.length_b   1.000
_cell.length_c   1.000
_cell.angle_alpha   90.00
_cell.angle_beta   90.00
_cell.angle_gamma   90.00
#
_symmetry.space_group_name_H-M   'P 1'
#
loop_
_entity.id
_entity.type
_entity.pdbx_description
1 polymer ?
#
loop_
_entity_poly.entity_id
_entity_poly.type
_entity_poly.pdbx_seq_one_letter_code
_entity_poly.pdbx_strand_id
1 'polypeptide(L)'
;MKRILIVMLGVGICAGALADSGSPQLKLESQRLIREAGHECNKVEGVYPSAFGGSLIVICDDSHRYTIKNKDGRYVVGVAE
;
A
#
# COMPACT_ATOMS: atom_id res chain seq x y z
N MET A 1 22.19 -40.64 -28.40
CA MET A 1 22.62 -39.29 -28.83
C MET A 1 21.92 -38.26 -27.94
N LYS A 2 22.68 -37.24 -27.56
CA LYS A 2 22.43 -36.21 -26.54
C LYS A 2 21.39 -35.18 -27.03
N ARG A 3 20.80 -34.44 -26.08
CA ARG A 3 20.21 -33.07 -26.18
C ARG A 3 18.66 -33.03 -26.21
N ILE A 4 17.94 -32.19 -25.47
CA ILE A 4 18.18 -31.14 -24.47
C ILE A 4 16.87 -31.06 -23.65
N LEU A 5 16.95 -31.04 -22.32
CA LEU A 5 15.84 -30.67 -21.43
C LEU A 5 15.65 -29.16 -21.49
N ILE A 6 14.55 -28.68 -22.08
CA ILE A 6 14.11 -27.28 -21.94
C ILE A 6 13.11 -27.24 -20.79
N VAL A 7 13.60 -26.98 -19.59
CA VAL A 7 12.76 -26.54 -18.47
C VAL A 7 12.58 -25.04 -18.66
N MET A 8 11.47 -24.63 -19.26
CA MET A 8 11.05 -23.24 -19.17
C MET A 8 10.62 -23.01 -17.73
N LEU A 9 11.51 -22.42 -16.92
CA LEU A 9 11.11 -21.71 -15.72
C LEU A 9 10.28 -20.51 -16.16
N GLY A 10 8.99 -20.74 -16.36
CA GLY A 10 7.99 -19.69 -16.33
C GLY A 10 7.97 -19.15 -14.91
N VAL A 11 8.83 -18.19 -14.61
CA VAL A 11 8.65 -17.29 -13.48
C VAL A 11 7.45 -16.43 -13.86
N GLY A 12 6.26 -16.99 -13.61
CA GLY A 12 5.01 -16.26 -13.60
C GLY A 12 5.18 -15.18 -12.57
N ILE A 13 5.43 -13.97 -13.06
CA ILE A 13 5.43 -12.74 -12.30
C ILE A 13 4.09 -12.74 -11.58
N CYS A 14 4.08 -13.05 -10.29
CA CYS A 14 2.97 -12.74 -9.42
C CYS A 14 2.90 -11.21 -9.37
N ALA A 15 2.31 -10.60 -10.39
CA ALA A 15 1.70 -9.28 -10.30
C ALA A 15 0.51 -9.44 -9.35
N GLY A 16 0.81 -9.61 -8.07
CA GLY A 16 -0.17 -9.40 -7.02
C GLY A 16 -0.58 -7.95 -7.14
N ALA A 17 -1.66 -7.69 -7.87
CA ALA A 17 -2.46 -6.52 -7.62
C ALA A 17 -2.70 -6.55 -6.11
N LEU A 18 -2.03 -5.66 -5.37
CA LEU A 18 -2.25 -5.53 -3.95
C LEU A 18 -3.76 -5.34 -3.82
N ALA A 19 -4.44 -6.32 -3.21
CA ALA A 19 -5.88 -6.25 -3.05
C ALA A 19 -6.14 -5.03 -2.19
N ASP A 20 -6.88 -4.06 -2.72
CA ASP A 20 -7.29 -2.90 -1.97
C ASP A 20 -8.11 -3.38 -0.77
N SER A 21 -7.49 -3.29 0.40
CA SER A 21 -8.06 -3.77 1.65
C SER A 21 -8.84 -2.67 2.38
N GLY A 22 -8.90 -1.47 1.78
CA GLY A 22 -9.58 -0.32 2.35
C GLY A 22 -11.09 -0.42 2.23
N SER A 23 -11.78 -0.71 3.34
CA SER A 23 -13.22 -0.42 3.42
C SER A 23 -13.46 1.08 3.13
N PRO A 24 -14.65 1.48 2.62
CA PRO A 24 -14.93 2.90 2.36
C PRO A 24 -14.67 3.81 3.56
N GLN A 25 -14.97 3.32 4.77
CA GLN A 25 -14.71 4.02 6.03
C GLN A 25 -13.21 4.16 6.31
N LEU A 26 -12.43 3.09 6.08
CA LEU A 26 -10.98 3.13 6.28
C LEU A 26 -10.30 4.09 5.30
N LYS A 27 -10.79 4.17 4.06
CA LYS A 27 -10.31 5.14 3.07
C LYS A 27 -10.58 6.58 3.51
N LEU A 28 -11.80 6.88 3.96
CA LEU A 28 -12.17 8.20 4.46
C LEU A 28 -11.33 8.63 5.67
N GLU A 29 -11.14 7.73 6.64
CA GLU A 29 -10.32 8.02 7.81
C GLU A 29 -8.84 8.20 7.44
N SER A 30 -8.31 7.34 6.56
CA SER A 30 -6.94 7.47 6.06
C SER A 30 -6.71 8.81 5.37
N GLN A 31 -7.64 9.22 4.50
CA GLN A 31 -7.61 10.51 3.83
C GLN A 31 -7.58 11.67 4.82
N ARG A 32 -8.46 11.62 5.83
CA ARG A 32 -8.56 12.64 6.87
C ARG A 32 -7.24 12.79 7.63
N LEU A 33 -6.68 11.68 8.11
CA LEU A 33 -5.42 11.68 8.86
C LEU A 33 -4.26 12.27 8.04
N ILE A 34 -4.16 11.92 6.76
CA ILE A 34 -3.12 12.41 5.85
C ILE A 34 -3.25 13.93 5.65
N ARG A 35 -4.48 14.43 5.46
CA ARG A 35 -4.74 15.86 5.30
C ARG A 35 -4.53 16.64 6.60
N GLU A 36 -4.92 16.09 7.75
CA GLU A 36 -4.66 16.69 9.07
C GLU A 36 -3.16 16.79 9.36
N ALA A 37 -2.35 15.88 8.81
CA ALA A 37 -0.89 15.94 8.86
C ALA A 37 -0.27 16.95 7.86
N GLY A 38 -1.09 17.66 7.06
CA GLY A 38 -0.65 18.70 6.13
C GLY A 38 -0.24 18.21 4.74
N HIS A 39 -0.58 16.97 4.38
CA HIS A 39 -0.29 16.40 3.07
C HIS A 39 -1.47 16.51 2.10
N GLU A 40 -1.16 16.53 0.80
CA GLU A 40 -2.17 16.46 -0.25
C GLU A 40 -2.63 15.01 -0.44
N CYS A 41 -3.94 14.80 -0.29
CA CYS A 41 -4.62 13.53 -0.56
C CYS A 41 -6.10 13.81 -0.86
N ASN A 42 -6.44 14.00 -2.14
CA ASN A 42 -7.80 14.34 -2.55
C ASN A 42 -8.67 13.08 -2.73
N LYS A 43 -8.07 11.99 -3.20
CA LYS A 43 -8.73 10.69 -3.35
C LYS A 43 -7.80 9.57 -2.90
N VAL A 44 -8.31 8.70 -2.02
CA VAL A 44 -7.60 7.47 -1.64
C VAL A 44 -7.94 6.38 -2.65
N GLU A 45 -6.93 5.97 -3.41
CA GLU A 45 -7.06 4.89 -4.39
C GLU A 45 -7.03 3.53 -3.71
N GLY A 46 -6.15 3.35 -2.71
CA GLY A 46 -6.04 2.09 -2.00
C GLY A 46 -5.43 2.22 -0.62
N VAL A 47 -5.83 1.30 0.26
CA VAL A 47 -5.23 1.13 1.59
C VAL A 47 -4.75 -0.30 1.72
N TYR A 48 -3.49 -0.45 2.13
CA TYR A 48 -2.79 -1.73 2.20
C TYR A 48 -2.15 -1.90 3.57
N PRO A 49 -2.22 -3.09 4.20
CA PRO A 49 -1.39 -3.37 5.34
C PRO A 49 0.08 -3.35 4.90
N SER A 50 0.93 -2.66 5.65
CA SER A 50 2.37 -2.79 5.48
C SER A 50 2.81 -4.17 5.97
N ALA A 51 3.76 -4.79 5.27
CA ALA A 51 4.26 -6.13 5.59
C ALA A 51 4.86 -6.23 7.00
N PHE A 52 5.24 -5.11 7.62
CA PHE A 52 5.85 -5.07 8.94
C PHE A 52 5.27 -3.92 9.79
N GLY A 53 4.80 -4.25 11.01
CA GLY A 53 4.67 -3.29 12.11
C GLY A 53 3.36 -2.50 12.22
N GLY A 54 2.20 -3.10 11.94
CA GLY A 54 0.89 -2.51 12.30
C GLY A 54 0.63 -1.15 11.64
N SER A 55 1.20 -0.95 10.44
CA SER A 55 1.11 0.31 9.69
C SER A 55 0.35 0.11 8.40
N LEU A 56 -0.32 1.15 7.92
CA LEU A 56 -1.04 1.15 6.67
C LEU A 56 -0.23 1.93 5.63
N ILE A 57 -0.15 1.41 4.42
CA ILE A 57 0.28 2.14 3.22
C ILE A 57 -0.98 2.64 2.52
N VAL A 58 -1.04 3.94 2.26
CA VAL A 58 -2.17 4.59 1.61
C VAL A 58 -1.68 5.20 0.32
N ILE A 59 -2.34 4.87 -0.79
CA ILE A 59 -2.08 5.49 -2.10
C ILE A 59 -3.14 6.56 -2.31
N CYS A 60 -2.69 7.81 -2.44
CA CYS A 60 -3.53 8.96 -2.76
C CYS A 60 -3.20 9.49 -4.16
N ASP A 61 -4.23 9.97 -4.87
CA ASP A 61 -4.10 10.69 -6.13
C ASP A 61 -3.17 9.94 -7.12
N ASP A 62 -3.38 8.63 -7.24
CA ASP A 62 -2.67 7.65 -8.08
C ASP A 62 -1.15 7.46 -7.85
N SER A 63 -0.48 8.35 -7.13
CA SER A 63 0.99 8.39 -7.08
C SER A 63 1.57 8.68 -5.69
N HIS A 64 0.84 9.37 -4.82
CA HIS A 64 1.34 9.72 -3.50
C HIS A 64 1.19 8.54 -2.55
N ARG A 65 2.29 8.07 -1.99
CA ARG A 65 2.29 6.96 -1.05
C ARG A 65 2.59 7.49 0.35
N TYR A 66 1.68 7.22 1.28
CA TYR A 66 1.81 7.60 2.67
C TYR A 66 1.81 6.36 3.56
N THR A 67 2.43 6.47 4.73
CA THR A 67 2.30 5.50 5.81
C THR A 67 1.53 6.09 6.97
N ILE A 68 0.58 5.35 7.52
CA ILE A 68 -0.12 5.69 8.75
C ILE A 68 0.28 4.67 9.82
N LYS A 69 0.81 5.15 10.95
CA LYS A 69 1.26 4.34 12.08
C LYS A 69 0.54 4.75 13.35
N ASN A 70 -0.01 3.81 14.10
CA ASN A 70 -0.47 4.10 15.46
C ASN A 70 0.73 4.01 16.41
N LYS A 71 1.03 5.12 17.10
CA LYS A 71 2.01 5.20 18.19
C LYS A 71 1.26 5.63 19.45
N ASP A 72 1.08 4.70 20.38
CA ASP A 72 0.48 4.96 21.71
C ASP A 72 -0.88 5.69 21.65
N GLY A 73 -1.74 5.29 20.71
CA GLY A 73 -3.08 5.89 20.53
C GLY A 73 -3.10 7.15 19.68
N ARG A 74 -1.96 7.57 19.11
CA ARG A 74 -1.87 8.69 18.17
C ARG A 74 -1.46 8.18 16.79
N TYR A 75 -2.13 8.68 15.75
CA TYR A 75 -1.75 8.38 14.38
C TYR A 75 -0.64 9.31 13.91
N VAL A 76 0.42 8.72 13.37
CA VAL A 76 1.54 9.43 12.74
C VAL A 76 1.54 9.11 11.26
N VAL A 77 1.51 10.18 10.45
CA VAL A 77 1.60 10.09 9.00
C VAL A 77 3.05 10.34 8.57
N GLY A 78 3.54 9.55 7.64
CA GLY A 78 4.82 9.77 6.97
C GLY A 78 4.73 9.48 5.49
N VAL A 79 5.71 9.93 4.71
CA VAL A 79 5.81 9.60 3.28
C VAL A 79 6.42 8.21 3.13
N ALA A 80 5.87 7.39 2.23
CA ALA A 80 6.40 6.07 1.90
C ALA A 80 7.25 6.16 0.62
N GLU A 81 8.49 5.68 0.68
CA GLU A 81 9.37 5.51 -0.50
C GLU A 81 8.95 4.32 -1.36
#